data_AF-A0A0Z8VK96-F1
#
_entry.id   AF-A0A0Z8VK96-F1
#
_cell.length_a   1.000
_cell.length_b   1.000
_cell.length_c   1.000
_cell.angle_alpha   90.00
_cell.angle_beta   90.00
_cell.angle_gamma   90.00
#
_symmetry.space_group_name_H-M   'P 1'
#
loop_
_entity.id
_entity.type
_entity.pdbx_description
1 polymer ?
#
loop_
_entity_poly.entity_id
_entity_poly.type
_entity_poly.pdbx_seq_one_letter_code
_entity_poly.pdbx_strand_id
1 'polypeptide(L)'
;MNFPHIVERCQLITIITFGETVIAILKNYPIQTHLLTGVLFFLAMAFSFMFYISQTYLNINHHQKTNVATLLYAHMVLVLGLNFFTVSVEVLPGEHASLGLPFLLIGYFLYYLGILMTSRYNQDLYRLDKSVRFQYALTLFITIILLVVSQNHLLLIATILAVSSYMIVRITHRHRTSVRESLEE
;
A
#
# COMPACT_ATOMS: atom_id res chain seq x y z
N MET A 1 17.51 17.96 15.37
CA MET A 1 16.89 17.50 14.10
C MET A 1 15.38 17.70 14.24
N ASN A 2 14.72 18.36 13.29
CA ASN A 2 13.31 18.75 13.43
C ASN A 2 12.37 17.64 12.93
N PHE A 3 11.25 17.40 13.62
CA PHE A 3 10.29 16.33 13.29
C PHE A 3 9.77 16.39 11.84
N PRO A 4 9.36 17.57 11.31
CA PRO A 4 8.87 17.68 9.94
C PRO A 4 9.91 17.24 8.88
N HIS A 5 11.18 17.53 9.13
CA HIS A 5 12.26 17.18 8.20
C HIS A 5 12.57 15.67 8.19
N ILE A 6 12.36 14.96 9.30
CA ILE A 6 12.43 13.48 9.30
C ILE A 6 11.27 12.89 8.50
N VAL A 7 10.05 13.42 8.70
CA VAL A 7 8.85 12.98 7.98
C VAL A 7 9.06 13.09 6.48
N GLU A 8 9.52 14.26 6.03
CA GLU A 8 9.81 14.54 4.61
C GLU A 8 10.80 13.53 4.01
N ARG A 9 11.92 13.27 4.70
CA ARG A 9 12.92 12.28 4.23
C ARG A 9 12.35 10.87 4.15
N CYS A 10 11.58 10.44 5.15
CA CYS A 10 10.95 9.12 5.14
C CYS A 10 9.93 8.98 4.01
N GLN A 11 9.19 10.05 3.72
CA GLN A 11 8.26 10.10 2.61
C GLN A 11 8.97 10.00 1.26
N LEU A 12 10.04 10.79 1.06
CA LEU A 12 10.84 10.75 -0.16
C LEU A 12 11.42 9.36 -0.43
N ILE A 13 11.98 8.69 0.59
CA ILE A 13 12.50 7.33 0.44
C ILE A 13 11.38 6.38 -0.01
N THR A 14 10.21 6.47 0.61
CA THR A 14 9.08 5.59 0.27
C THR A 14 8.58 5.86 -1.16
N ILE A 15 8.51 7.12 -1.59
CA ILE A 15 8.14 7.51 -2.96
C ILE A 15 9.14 6.93 -3.98
N ILE A 16 10.44 6.99 -3.69
CA ILE A 16 11.47 6.40 -4.55
C ILE A 16 11.29 4.88 -4.65
N THR A 17 11.03 4.19 -3.53
CA THR A 17 10.76 2.74 -3.54
C THR A 17 9.51 2.38 -4.36
N PHE A 18 8.45 3.20 -4.32
CA PHE A 18 7.31 3.03 -5.22
C PHE A 18 7.70 3.15 -6.69
N GLY A 19 8.52 4.14 -7.03
CA GLY A 19 9.04 4.33 -8.39
C GLY A 19 9.87 3.14 -8.87
N GLU A 20 10.70 2.58 -8.00
CA GLU A 20 11.48 1.37 -8.25
C GLU A 20 10.58 0.16 -8.55
N THR A 21 9.55 -0.08 -7.73
CA THR A 21 8.57 -1.15 -7.99
C THR A 21 7.87 -0.96 -9.33
N VAL A 22 7.51 0.27 -9.72
CA VAL A 22 6.91 0.55 -11.03
C VAL A 22 7.87 0.22 -12.17
N ILE A 23 9.15 0.58 -12.05
CA ILE A 23 10.17 0.22 -13.05
C ILE A 23 10.31 -1.30 -13.15
N ALA A 24 10.31 -2.02 -12.03
CA ALA A 24 10.34 -3.48 -12.01
C ALA A 24 9.12 -4.10 -12.69
N ILE A 25 7.92 -3.57 -12.48
CA ILE A 25 6.70 -4.02 -13.19
C ILE A 25 6.88 -3.87 -14.70
N LEU A 26 7.30 -2.69 -15.16
CA LEU A 26 7.47 -2.42 -16.60
C LEU A 26 8.54 -3.29 -17.25
N LYS A 27 9.61 -3.61 -16.50
CA LYS A 27 10.69 -4.49 -16.97
C LYS A 27 10.24 -5.95 -17.10
N ASN A 28 9.48 -6.46 -16.13
CA ASN A 28 9.11 -7.89 -16.08
C ASN A 28 7.81 -8.22 -16.82
N TYR A 29 6.93 -7.22 -17.03
CA TYR A 29 5.68 -7.38 -17.76
C TYR A 29 5.62 -6.41 -18.95
N PRO A 30 6.43 -6.65 -20.00
CA PRO A 30 6.50 -5.75 -21.14
C PRO A 30 5.17 -5.70 -21.92
N ILE A 31 4.88 -4.52 -22.46
CA ILE A 31 3.63 -4.18 -23.18
C ILE A 31 3.36 -5.14 -24.34
N GLN A 32 4.40 -5.70 -24.97
CA GLN A 32 4.25 -6.54 -26.16
C GLN A 32 3.72 -7.95 -25.83
N THR A 33 4.00 -8.49 -24.64
CA THR A 33 3.66 -9.89 -24.28
C THR A 33 2.69 -9.99 -23.11
N HIS A 34 2.74 -9.07 -22.15
CA HIS A 34 1.98 -9.12 -20.91
C HIS A 34 1.28 -7.80 -20.58
N LEU A 35 0.75 -7.13 -21.62
CA LEU A 35 0.09 -5.81 -21.49
C LEU A 35 -0.90 -5.75 -20.33
N LEU A 36 -1.87 -6.67 -20.31
CA LEU A 36 -2.96 -6.62 -19.34
C LEU A 36 -2.45 -6.84 -17.92
N THR A 37 -1.59 -7.82 -17.71
CA THR A 37 -0.97 -8.10 -16.41
C THR A 37 -0.14 -6.93 -15.91
N GLY A 38 0.71 -6.35 -16.78
CA GLY A 38 1.54 -5.19 -16.45
C GLY A 38 0.71 -3.97 -16.08
N VAL A 39 -0.35 -3.67 -16.84
CA VAL A 39 -1.30 -2.59 -16.55
C VAL A 39 -2.00 -2.81 -15.20
N LEU A 40 -2.44 -4.04 -14.91
CA LEU A 40 -3.10 -4.36 -13.64
C LEU A 40 -2.17 -4.22 -12.44
N PHE A 41 -0.93 -4.71 -12.52
CA PHE A 41 0.06 -4.49 -11.46
C PHE A 41 0.39 -3.01 -11.29
N PHE A 42 0.51 -2.26 -12.39
CA PHE A 42 0.72 -0.82 -12.36
C PHE A 42 -0.45 -0.10 -11.66
N LEU A 43 -1.69 -0.44 -11.99
CA LEU A 43 -2.88 0.12 -11.33
C LEU A 43 -2.94 -0.23 -9.85
N ALA A 44 -2.62 -1.47 -9.48
CA ALA A 44 -2.51 -1.88 -8.09
C ALA A 44 -1.50 -1.02 -7.33
N MET A 45 -0.32 -0.79 -7.91
CA MET A 45 0.71 0.07 -7.33
C MET A 45 0.30 1.54 -7.27
N ALA A 46 -0.35 2.07 -8.30
CA ALA A 46 -0.84 3.44 -8.33
C ALA A 46 -1.91 3.69 -7.24
N PHE A 47 -2.87 2.77 -7.09
CA PHE A 47 -3.87 2.88 -6.03
C PHE A 47 -3.26 2.71 -4.64
N SER A 48 -2.31 1.79 -4.46
CA SER A 48 -1.53 1.69 -3.23
C SER A 48 -0.82 3.01 -2.92
N PHE A 49 -0.14 3.61 -3.90
CA PHE A 49 0.53 4.91 -3.74
C PHE A 49 -0.45 6.03 -3.34
N MET A 50 -1.62 6.11 -3.98
CA MET A 50 -2.66 7.06 -3.61
C MET A 50 -3.13 6.87 -2.16
N PHE A 51 -3.30 5.62 -1.74
CA PHE A 51 -3.65 5.31 -0.35
C PHE A 51 -2.55 5.73 0.62
N TYR A 52 -1.28 5.46 0.29
CA TYR A 52 -0.12 5.90 1.07
C TYR A 52 -0.11 7.43 1.25
N ILE A 53 -0.17 8.20 0.17
CA ILE A 53 -0.17 9.68 0.23
C ILE A 53 -1.37 10.19 1.04
N SER A 54 -2.54 9.58 0.87
CA SER A 54 -3.72 9.98 1.63
C SER A 54 -3.57 9.77 3.14
N GLN A 55 -2.80 8.77 3.57
CA GLN A 55 -2.60 8.48 4.99
C GLN A 55 -1.42 9.26 5.58
N THR A 56 -0.33 9.44 4.82
CA THR A 56 0.92 9.98 5.38
C THR A 56 1.14 11.46 5.09
N TYR A 57 0.74 11.97 3.92
CA TYR A 57 0.96 13.38 3.57
C TYR A 57 -0.20 14.25 4.04
N LEU A 58 -1.44 13.80 3.82
CA LEU A 58 -2.64 14.61 4.07
C LEU A 58 -3.14 14.57 5.51
N ASN A 59 -2.88 13.48 6.25
CA ASN A 59 -3.50 13.27 7.56
C ASN A 59 -2.55 13.45 8.75
N ILE A 60 -1.22 13.45 8.56
CA ILE A 60 -0.28 13.54 9.69
C ILE A 60 -0.36 14.92 10.35
N ASN A 61 -0.58 14.95 11.66
CA ASN A 61 -0.55 16.20 12.40
C ASN A 61 0.88 16.74 12.55
N HIS A 62 1.23 17.77 11.78
CA HIS A 62 2.57 18.35 11.78
C HIS A 62 2.92 19.12 13.08
N HIS A 63 1.93 19.37 13.95
CA HIS A 63 2.10 20.09 15.23
C HIS A 63 2.24 19.15 16.45
N GLN A 64 2.15 17.83 16.28
CA GLN A 64 2.32 16.90 17.39
C GLN A 64 3.79 16.69 17.76
N LYS A 65 4.14 16.90 19.04
CA LYS A 65 5.39 16.43 19.66
C LYS A 65 5.33 14.90 19.89
N THR A 66 5.17 14.12 18.83
CA THR A 66 5.05 12.66 18.93
C THR A 66 6.38 11.96 18.60
N ASN A 67 6.59 10.80 19.23
CA ASN A 67 7.75 9.93 19.13
C ASN A 67 8.20 9.70 17.67
N VAL A 68 9.29 10.36 17.27
CA VAL A 68 9.88 10.28 15.92
C VAL A 68 10.27 8.85 15.55
N ALA A 69 10.65 8.03 16.53
CA ALA A 69 11.10 6.66 16.32
C ALA A 69 10.01 5.78 15.72
N THR A 70 8.77 5.84 16.23
CA THR A 70 7.68 4.98 15.73
C THR A 70 7.26 5.35 14.30
N LEU A 71 7.41 6.62 13.89
CA LEU A 71 7.17 7.04 12.49
C LEU A 71 8.26 6.48 11.56
N LEU A 72 9.52 6.53 12.00
CA LEU A 72 10.64 5.97 11.27
C LEU A 72 10.49 4.46 11.09
N TYR A 73 10.17 3.74 12.17
CA TYR A 73 9.90 2.29 12.10
C TYR A 73 8.74 1.96 11.17
N ALA A 74 7.64 2.73 11.20
CA ALA A 74 6.52 2.52 10.29
C ALA A 74 6.91 2.69 8.82
N HIS A 75 7.72 3.69 8.48
CA HIS A 75 8.24 3.87 7.12
C HIS A 75 9.24 2.79 6.72
N MET A 76 10.08 2.31 7.64
CA MET A 76 10.97 1.18 7.36
C MET A 76 10.18 -0.09 7.05
N VAL A 77 9.08 -0.34 7.76
CA VAL A 77 8.16 -1.45 7.47
C VAL A 77 7.48 -1.28 6.11
N LEU A 78 7.07 -0.06 5.74
CA LEU A 78 6.52 0.24 4.40
C LEU A 78 7.52 -0.05 3.29
N VAL A 79 8.74 0.49 3.41
CA VAL A 79 9.82 0.30 2.43
C VAL A 79 10.14 -1.19 2.31
N LEU A 80 10.23 -1.92 3.42
CA LEU A 80 10.45 -3.35 3.41
C LEU A 80 9.31 -4.11 2.69
N GLY A 81 8.06 -3.75 2.96
CA GLY A 81 6.90 -4.35 2.29
C GLY A 81 6.91 -4.11 0.77
N LEU A 82 7.24 -2.89 0.34
CA LEU A 82 7.38 -2.54 -1.07
C LEU A 82 8.53 -3.30 -1.74
N ASN A 83 9.67 -3.47 -1.07
CA ASN A 83 10.79 -4.27 -1.60
C ASN A 83 10.40 -5.74 -1.79
N PHE A 84 9.68 -6.35 -0.83
CA PHE A 84 9.16 -7.70 -1.02
C PHE A 84 8.16 -7.80 -2.17
N PHE A 85 7.34 -6.77 -2.39
CA PHE A 85 6.47 -6.69 -3.55
C PHE A 85 7.28 -6.60 -4.86
N THR A 86 8.33 -5.78 -4.90
CA THR A 86 9.24 -5.67 -6.06
C THR A 86 9.85 -7.02 -6.40
N VAL A 87 10.44 -7.71 -5.41
CA VAL A 87 11.02 -9.05 -5.60
C VAL A 87 9.96 -10.04 -6.08
N SER A 88 8.75 -9.99 -5.52
CA SER A 88 7.66 -10.84 -5.98
C SER A 88 7.34 -10.63 -7.47
N VAL A 89 7.20 -9.37 -7.89
CA VAL A 89 6.93 -8.98 -9.27
C VAL A 89 8.00 -9.49 -10.23
N GLU A 90 9.27 -9.44 -9.82
CA GLU A 90 10.41 -9.93 -10.61
C GLU A 90 10.42 -11.45 -10.76
N VAL A 91 10.00 -12.17 -9.72
CA VAL A 91 10.15 -13.62 -9.63
C VAL A 91 8.91 -14.38 -10.14
N LEU A 92 7.73 -13.79 -10.05
CA LEU A 92 6.45 -14.37 -10.50
C LEU A 92 6.41 -14.90 -11.95
N PRO A 93 7.03 -14.26 -12.96
CA PRO A 93 7.01 -14.78 -14.33
C PRO A 93 8.11 -15.82 -14.64
N GLY A 94 9.05 -16.05 -13.72
CA GLY A 94 10.25 -16.87 -13.96
C GLY A 94 10.21 -18.28 -13.34
N GLU A 95 11.34 -18.99 -13.42
CA GLU A 95 11.49 -20.36 -12.91
C GLU A 95 11.28 -20.48 -11.38
N HIS A 96 11.45 -19.38 -10.66
CA HIS A 96 11.28 -19.30 -9.21
C HIS A 96 9.87 -18.81 -8.79
N ALA A 97 8.86 -18.91 -9.66
CA ALA A 97 7.49 -18.45 -9.40
C ALA A 97 6.89 -18.96 -8.07
N SER A 98 7.34 -20.11 -7.57
CA SER A 98 6.93 -20.65 -6.26
C SER A 98 7.30 -19.75 -5.07
N LEU A 99 8.34 -18.92 -5.20
CA LEU A 99 8.73 -17.92 -4.19
C LEU A 99 8.01 -16.57 -4.40
N GLY A 100 7.48 -16.32 -5.60
CA GLY A 100 6.81 -15.07 -5.94
C GLY A 100 5.60 -14.80 -5.05
N LEU A 101 4.72 -15.78 -4.85
CA LEU A 101 3.53 -15.60 -4.01
C LEU A 101 3.84 -15.39 -2.52
N PRO A 102 4.72 -16.18 -1.86
CA PRO A 102 5.14 -15.89 -0.49
C PRO A 102 5.68 -14.47 -0.30
N PHE A 103 6.56 -13.99 -1.19
CA PHE A 103 7.05 -12.62 -1.14
C PHE A 103 5.94 -11.59 -1.37
N LEU A 104 4.99 -11.87 -2.25
CA LEU A 104 3.82 -11.02 -2.47
C LEU A 104 3.00 -10.86 -1.20
N LEU A 105 2.70 -11.97 -0.53
CA LEU A 105 1.87 -11.99 0.68
C LEU A 105 2.55 -11.27 1.84
N ILE A 106 3.85 -11.51 2.03
CA ILE A 106 4.65 -10.82 3.05
C ILE A 106 4.71 -9.32 2.73
N GLY A 107 5.01 -8.95 1.49
CA GLY A 107 5.10 -7.56 1.05
C GLY A 107 3.78 -6.82 1.22
N TYR A 108 2.68 -7.43 0.79
CA TYR A 108 1.32 -6.90 0.94
C TYR A 108 0.97 -6.71 2.42
N PHE A 109 1.20 -7.72 3.26
CA PHE A 109 0.94 -7.62 4.70
C PHE A 109 1.75 -6.50 5.37
N LEU A 110 3.06 -6.46 5.12
CA LEU A 110 3.96 -5.44 5.70
C LEU A 110 3.59 -4.03 5.23
N TYR A 111 3.22 -3.87 3.96
CA TYR A 111 2.77 -2.58 3.44
C TYR A 111 1.56 -2.05 4.22
N TYR A 112 0.49 -2.84 4.35
CA TYR A 112 -0.70 -2.39 5.09
C TYR A 112 -0.44 -2.26 6.59
N LEU A 113 0.40 -3.10 7.18
CA LEU A 113 0.82 -2.95 8.57
C LEU A 113 1.55 -1.62 8.79
N GLY A 114 2.48 -1.27 7.90
CA GLY A 114 3.20 0.00 7.92
C GLY A 114 2.24 1.19 7.83
N ILE A 115 1.25 1.15 6.92
CA ILE A 115 0.23 2.20 6.83
C ILE A 115 -0.57 2.31 8.15
N LEU A 116 -1.02 1.20 8.72
CA LEU A 116 -1.77 1.22 9.99
C LEU A 116 -0.93 1.78 11.15
N MET A 117 0.38 1.49 11.18
CA MET A 117 1.29 2.10 12.14
C MET A 117 1.41 3.61 11.94
N THR A 118 1.46 4.09 10.69
CA THR A 118 1.44 5.54 10.40
C THR A 118 0.11 6.20 10.78
N SER A 119 -1.02 5.48 10.69
CA SER A 119 -2.35 6.01 11.05
C SER A 119 -2.45 6.46 12.52
N ARG A 120 -1.57 5.98 13.41
CA ARG A 120 -1.50 6.48 14.80
C ARG A 120 -1.16 7.96 14.90
N TYR A 121 -0.54 8.53 13.87
CA TYR A 121 -0.13 9.93 13.76
C TYR A 121 -1.13 10.80 13.00
N ASN A 122 -2.22 10.21 12.50
CA ASN A 122 -3.28 10.99 11.86
C ASN A 122 -3.92 11.92 12.89
N GLN A 123 -4.27 13.14 12.48
CA GLN A 123 -5.09 14.07 13.27
C GLN A 123 -6.33 13.35 13.82
N ASP A 124 -6.74 13.64 15.06
CA ASP A 124 -7.86 12.96 15.74
C ASP A 124 -9.15 12.94 14.90
N LEU A 125 -9.34 13.97 14.07
CA LEU A 125 -10.45 14.11 13.12
C LEU A 125 -10.46 13.05 11.99
N TYR A 126 -9.28 12.57 11.58
CA TYR A 126 -9.09 11.60 10.49
C TYR A 126 -8.51 10.27 10.98
N ARG A 127 -8.56 10.01 12.30
CA ARG A 127 -8.21 8.69 12.84
C ARG A 127 -9.23 7.68 12.36
N LEU A 128 -8.73 6.56 11.83
CA LEU A 128 -9.56 5.51 11.28
C LEU A 128 -10.51 4.98 12.36
N ASP A 129 -11.80 5.24 12.16
CA ASP A 129 -12.84 4.69 13.02
C ASP A 129 -12.75 3.15 13.04
N LYS A 130 -13.22 2.54 14.13
CA LYS A 130 -13.26 1.09 14.30
C LYS A 130 -13.97 0.40 13.12
N SER A 131 -15.03 1.02 12.59
CA SER A 131 -15.75 0.53 11.40
C SER A 131 -14.85 0.49 10.16
N VAL A 132 -14.09 1.55 9.89
CA VAL A 132 -13.18 1.64 8.74
C VAL A 132 -12.02 0.66 8.87
N ARG A 133 -11.44 0.52 10.07
CA ARG A 133 -10.40 -0.48 10.33
C ARG A 133 -10.89 -1.91 10.10
N PHE A 134 -12.13 -2.20 10.49
CA PHE A 134 -12.75 -3.49 10.22
C PHE A 134 -12.94 -3.73 8.71
N GLN A 135 -13.39 -2.72 7.95
CA GLN A 135 -13.50 -2.82 6.49
C GLN A 135 -12.15 -3.08 5.81
N TYR A 136 -11.08 -2.43 6.27
CA TYR A 136 -9.72 -2.73 5.80
C TYR A 136 -9.31 -4.16 6.13
N ALA A 137 -9.46 -4.60 7.39
CA ALA A 137 -9.10 -5.95 7.80
C ALA A 137 -9.85 -7.02 6.98
N LEU A 138 -11.16 -6.83 6.76
CA LEU A 138 -11.97 -7.72 5.94
C LEU A 138 -11.48 -7.75 4.48
N THR A 139 -11.21 -6.58 3.89
CA THR A 139 -10.72 -6.48 2.51
C THR A 139 -9.37 -7.18 2.36
N LEU A 140 -8.45 -6.99 3.31
CA LEU A 140 -7.14 -7.64 3.31
C LEU A 140 -7.26 -9.16 3.47
N PHE A 141 -8.12 -9.61 4.38
CA PHE A 141 -8.35 -11.04 4.61
C PHE A 141 -8.89 -11.75 3.37
N ILE A 142 -9.92 -11.16 2.73
CA ILE A 142 -10.47 -11.68 1.46
C ILE A 142 -9.39 -11.68 0.38
N THR A 143 -8.60 -10.61 0.28
CA THR A 143 -7.52 -10.52 -0.70
C THR A 143 -6.49 -11.64 -0.53
N ILE A 144 -6.05 -11.91 0.70
CA ILE A 144 -5.08 -12.98 1.00
C ILE A 144 -5.64 -14.35 0.59
N ILE A 145 -6.89 -14.65 0.94
CA ILE A 145 -7.53 -15.91 0.55
C ILE A 145 -7.57 -16.05 -0.97
N LEU A 146 -8.02 -15.00 -1.67
CA LEU A 146 -8.11 -15.01 -3.13
C LEU A 146 -6.72 -15.17 -3.77
N LEU A 147 -5.68 -14.51 -3.25
CA LEU A 147 -4.31 -14.65 -3.75
C LEU A 147 -3.78 -16.08 -3.61
N VAL A 148 -4.03 -16.74 -2.47
CA VAL A 148 -3.63 -18.13 -2.23
C VAL A 148 -4.33 -19.10 -3.19
N VAL A 149 -5.64 -18.92 -3.39
CA VAL A 149 -6.42 -19.75 -4.34
C VAL A 149 -5.94 -19.55 -5.78
N SER A 150 -5.46 -18.35 -6.11
CA SER A 150 -5.13 -17.93 -7.47
C SER A 150 -3.66 -18.11 -7.85
N GLN A 151 -2.90 -18.84 -7.03
CA GLN A 151 -1.45 -18.98 -7.14
C GLN A 151 -0.92 -19.40 -8.52
N ASN A 152 -1.73 -20.11 -9.31
CA ASN A 152 -1.36 -20.60 -10.64
C ASN A 152 -1.70 -19.63 -11.79
N HIS A 153 -2.41 -18.53 -11.51
CA HIS A 153 -2.94 -17.62 -12.53
C HIS A 153 -2.47 -16.18 -12.30
N LEU A 154 -1.35 -15.84 -12.91
CA LEU A 154 -0.70 -14.52 -12.80
C LEU A 154 -1.65 -13.34 -13.11
N LEU A 155 -2.45 -13.44 -14.17
CA LEU A 155 -3.42 -12.40 -14.52
C LEU A 155 -4.45 -12.17 -13.41
N LEU A 156 -4.87 -13.26 -12.75
CA LEU A 156 -5.88 -13.24 -11.71
C LEU A 156 -5.31 -12.65 -10.42
N ILE A 157 -4.04 -12.95 -10.10
CA ILE A 157 -3.27 -12.27 -9.03
C ILE A 157 -3.25 -10.75 -9.26
N ALA A 158 -2.84 -10.30 -10.45
CA ALA A 158 -2.77 -8.88 -10.78
C ALA A 158 -4.14 -8.19 -10.69
N THR A 159 -5.19 -8.87 -11.15
CA THR A 159 -6.59 -8.38 -11.06
C THR A 159 -7.05 -8.23 -9.61
N ILE A 160 -6.81 -9.25 -8.78
CA ILE A 160 -7.17 -9.21 -7.35
C ILE A 160 -6.51 -8.03 -6.66
N LEU A 161 -5.20 -7.81 -6.89
CA LEU A 161 -4.47 -6.69 -6.29
C LEU A 161 -4.98 -5.33 -6.77
N ALA A 162 -5.29 -5.19 -8.06
CA ALA A 162 -5.83 -3.94 -8.59
C ALA A 162 -7.19 -3.62 -7.96
N VAL A 163 -8.07 -4.62 -7.87
CA VAL A 163 -9.40 -4.49 -7.25
C VAL A 163 -9.29 -4.20 -5.76
N SER A 164 -8.43 -4.92 -5.03
CA SER A 164 -8.27 -4.72 -3.58
C SER A 164 -7.73 -3.33 -3.25
N SER A 165 -6.68 -2.88 -3.96
CA SER A 165 -6.12 -1.53 -3.77
C SER A 165 -7.15 -0.45 -4.14
N TYR A 166 -7.91 -0.64 -5.21
CA TYR A 166 -9.01 0.27 -5.56
C TYR A 166 -10.09 0.34 -4.47
N MET A 167 -10.52 -0.80 -3.93
CA MET A 167 -11.53 -0.86 -2.87
C MET A 167 -11.07 -0.13 -1.61
N ILE A 168 -9.79 -0.26 -1.24
CA ILE A 168 -9.22 0.45 -0.07
C ILE A 168 -9.20 1.95 -0.29
N VAL A 169 -8.83 2.43 -1.50
CA VAL A 169 -8.91 3.84 -1.85
C VAL A 169 -10.36 4.34 -1.78
N ARG A 170 -11.33 3.56 -2.28
CA ARG A 170 -12.76 3.91 -2.23
C ARG A 170 -13.29 4.01 -0.79
N ILE A 171 -12.92 3.08 0.08
CA ILE A 171 -13.28 3.12 1.51
C ILE A 171 -12.68 4.37 2.16
N THR A 172 -11.40 4.67 1.88
CA THR A 172 -10.71 5.86 2.39
C THR A 172 -11.43 7.14 1.97
N HIS A 173 -11.78 7.25 0.68
CA HIS A 173 -12.47 8.41 0.14
C HIS A 173 -13.85 8.61 0.79
N ARG A 174 -14.65 7.54 0.92
CA ARG A 174 -15.99 7.61 1.57
C ARG A 174 -15.90 8.04 3.03
N HIS A 175 -14.90 7.56 3.75
CA HIS A 175 -14.70 7.98 5.13
C HIS A 175 -14.36 9.48 5.22
N ARG A 176 -13.50 9.99 4.32
CA ARG A 176 -13.14 11.41 4.29
C ARG A 176 -14.33 12.32 3.95
N THR A 177 -15.18 11.92 3.02
CA THR A 177 -16.39 12.71 2.69
C THR A 177 -17.36 12.75 3.87
N SER A 178 -17.60 11.61 4.52
CA SER A 178 -18.48 11.53 5.69
C SER A 178 -17.99 12.37 6.88
N VAL A 179 -16.67 12.38 7.14
CA VAL A 179 -16.08 13.23 8.18
C VAL A 179 -16.27 14.71 7.85
N ARG A 180 -16.14 15.10 6.57
CA ARG A 180 -16.33 16.49 6.16
C ARG A 180 -17.78 16.96 6.30
N GLU A 181 -18.74 16.12 5.92
CA GLU A 181 -20.18 16.40 6.06
C GLU A 181 -20.56 16.59 7.54
N SER A 182 -20.03 15.76 8.45
CA SER A 182 -20.28 15.91 9.90
C SER A 182 -19.69 17.17 10.55
N LEU A 183 -18.86 17.94 9.84
CA LEU A 183 -18.30 19.21 10.31
C LEU A 183 -19.06 20.43 9.77
N GLU A 184 -19.90 20.21 8.75
CA GLU A 184 -20.74 21.24 8.14
C GLU A 184 -22.16 21.25 8.77
N GLU A 185 -22.53 20.22 9.54
CA GLU A 185 -23.74 20.12 10.40
C GLU A 185 -23.51 20.68 11.82
#